data_AF-A0A7U3V1K7-F1
#
_entry.id   AF-A0A7U3V1K7-F1
#
_cell.length_a   1.000
_cell.length_b   1.000
_cell.length_c   1.000
_cell.angle_alpha   90.00
_cell.angle_beta   90.00
_cell.angle_gamma   90.00
#
_symmetry.space_group_name_H-M   'P 1'
#
loop_
_entity.id
_entity.type
_entity.pdbx_description
1 polymer ?
#
loop_
_entity_poly.entity_id
_entity_poly.type
_entity_poly.pdbx_seq_one_letter_code
_entity_poly.pdbx_strand_id
1 'polypeptide(L)' 'MRKFWLEQRNKLGLSQRALAKKLQVALPLICKIETGDRRLDIVEVIEYCKALKVDPHQVIDLLVQLDKENF' A
#
# COMPACT_ATOMS: atom_id res chain seq x y z
N MET A 1 -1.32 6.67 -5.22
CA MET A 1 -1.21 5.53 -4.27
C MET A 1 -0.14 4.48 -4.60
N ARG A 2 -0.02 3.92 -5.83
CA ARG A 2 0.97 2.85 -6.11
C ARG A 2 2.42 3.14 -5.66
N LYS A 3 2.93 4.35 -5.97
CA LYS A 3 4.29 4.78 -5.65
C LYS A 3 4.51 4.81 -4.13
N PHE A 4 3.54 5.35 -3.41
CA PHE A 4 3.56 5.40 -1.95
C PHE A 4 3.77 4.01 -1.34
N TRP A 5 2.96 3.01 -1.72
CA TRP A 5 3.09 1.66 -1.16
C TRP A 5 4.45 1.01 -1.45
N LEU A 6 4.94 1.17 -2.69
CA LEU A 6 6.25 0.66 -3.10
C LEU A 6 7.39 1.32 -2.29
N GLU A 7 7.33 2.64 -2.10
CA GLU A 7 8.31 3.39 -1.32
C GLU A 7 8.31 2.97 0.15
N GLN A 8 7.14 2.82 0.78
CA GLN A 8 7.04 2.38 2.18
C GLN A 8 7.56 0.96 2.35
N ARG A 9 7.28 0.05 1.41
CA ARG A 9 7.87 -1.31 1.42
C ARG A 9 9.40 -1.26 1.30
N ASN A 10 9.93 -0.45 0.37
CA ASN A 10 11.37 -0.32 0.16
C ASN A 10 12.09 0.31 1.36
N LYS A 11 11.48 1.28 2.05
CA LYS A 11 12.01 1.87 3.29
C LYS A 11 12.22 0.84 4.40
N LEU A 12 11.40 -0.22 4.41
CA LEU A 12 11.55 -1.34 5.34
C LEU A 12 12.50 -2.44 4.82
N GLY A 13 13.11 -2.27 3.64
CA GLY A 13 13.99 -3.28 3.03
C GLY A 13 13.26 -4.58 2.66
N LEU A 14 11.92 -4.57 2.57
CA LEU A 14 11.14 -5.77 2.29
C LEU A 14 11.08 -6.05 0.79
N SER A 15 11.30 -7.31 0.39
CA SER A 15 10.91 -7.75 -0.96
C SER A 15 9.39 -7.89 -1.06
N GLN A 16 8.84 -7.91 -2.29
CA GLN A 16 7.42 -8.20 -2.50
C GLN A 16 7.01 -9.57 -1.91
N ARG A 17 7.89 -10.58 -2.00
CA ARG A 17 7.67 -11.91 -1.37
C ARG A 17 7.60 -11.82 0.15
N ALA A 18 8.46 -11.01 0.76
CA ALA A 18 8.45 -10.82 2.20
C ALA A 18 7.17 -10.13 2.67
N LEU A 19 6.70 -9.11 1.93
CA LEU A 19 5.43 -8.44 2.23
C LEU A 19 4.23 -9.38 2.04
N ALA A 20 4.21 -10.15 0.94
CA ALA A 20 3.17 -11.15 0.68
C ALA A 20 3.05 -12.16 1.84
N LYS A 21 4.20 -12.68 2.32
CA LYS A 21 4.25 -13.57 3.48
C LYS A 21 3.73 -12.90 4.76
N LYS A 22 4.09 -11.63 4.99
CA LYS A 22 3.65 -10.86 6.17
C LYS A 22 2.14 -10.64 6.19
N LEU A 23 1.55 -10.39 5.02
CA LEU A 23 0.12 -10.20 4.83
C LEU A 23 -0.65 -11.52 4.65
N GLN A 24 0.04 -12.66 4.56
CA GLN A 24 -0.55 -13.98 4.29
C GLN A 24 -1.36 -14.00 2.97
N VAL A 25 -0.85 -13.31 1.95
CA VAL A 25 -1.47 -13.23 0.62
C VAL A 25 -0.54 -13.78 -0.46
N ALA A 26 -1.10 -14.06 -1.63
CA ALA A 26 -0.32 -14.50 -2.78
C ALA A 26 0.56 -13.36 -3.33
N LEU A 27 1.80 -13.67 -3.72
CA LEU A 27 2.74 -12.71 -4.34
C LEU A 27 2.12 -11.90 -5.50
N PRO A 28 1.35 -12.51 -6.44
CA PRO A 28 0.75 -11.75 -7.53
C PRO A 28 -0.17 -10.60 -7.08
N LEU A 29 -0.77 -10.69 -5.88
CA LEU A 29 -1.57 -9.60 -5.32
C LEU A 29 -0.69 -8.36 -5.08
N ILE A 30 0.46 -8.54 -4.42
CA ILE A 30 1.42 -7.46 -4.15
C ILE A 30 1.92 -6.84 -5.45
N CYS A 31 2.27 -7.67 -6.44
CA CYS A 31 2.72 -7.20 -7.74
C CYS A 31 1.65 -6.33 -8.41
N LYS A 32 0.40 -6.78 -8.47
CA LYS A 32 -0.71 -6.03 -9.08
C LYS A 32 -1.00 -4.71 -8.36
N ILE A 33 -0.84 -4.67 -7.03
CA ILE A 33 -0.99 -3.43 -6.25
C ILE A 33 0.11 -2.43 -6.59
N GLU A 34 1.35 -2.89 -6.71
CA GLU A 34 2.50 -2.03 -6.97
C GLU A 34 2.63 -1.59 -8.44
N THR A 35 2.10 -2.37 -9.39
CA THR A 35 1.97 -1.95 -10.80
C THR A 35 0.81 -0.96 -10.99
N GLY A 36 -0.24 -1.10 -10.19
CA GLY A 36 -1.47 -0.31 -10.25
C GLY A 36 -2.66 -1.02 -10.88
N ASP A 37 -2.51 -2.30 -11.24
CA ASP A 37 -3.55 -3.14 -11.85
C ASP A 37 -4.63 -3.57 -10.83
N ARG A 38 -4.34 -3.45 -9.53
CA ARG A 38 -5.29 -3.72 -8.44
C ARG A 38 -5.23 -2.63 -7.38
N ARG A 39 -6.35 -1.92 -7.19
CA ARG A 39 -6.52 -0.95 -6.08
C ARG A 39 -6.89 -1.68 -4.82
N LEU A 40 -6.34 -1.35 -3.66
CA LEU A 40 -6.77 -1.89 -2.36
C LEU A 40 -8.12 -1.31 -1.93
N ASP A 41 -8.96 -2.11 -1.28
CA ASP A 41 -10.12 -1.58 -0.53
C ASP A 41 -9.69 -1.06 0.86
N ILE A 42 -10.62 -0.44 1.61
CA ILE A 42 -10.29 0.23 2.87
C ILE A 42 -9.81 -0.74 3.97
N VAL A 43 -10.34 -1.97 4.01
CA VAL A 43 -9.90 -2.98 4.99
C VAL A 43 -8.48 -3.42 4.65
N GLU A 44 -8.21 -3.69 3.38
CA GLU A 44 -6.88 -4.09 2.93
C GLU A 44 -5.86 -2.95 3.09
N VAL A 45 -6.27 -1.69 2.93
CA VAL A 45 -5.43 -0.52 3.23
C VAL A 45 -4.98 -0.55 4.69
N ILE A 46 -5.88 -0.84 5.63
CA ILE A 46 -5.55 -0.93 7.06
C ILE A 46 -4.55 -2.07 7.31
N GLU A 47 -4.73 -3.22 6.67
CA GLU A 47 -3.80 -4.36 6.77
C GLU A 47 -2.43 -4.02 6.20
N TYR A 48 -2.39 -3.36 5.03
CA TYR A 48 -1.16 -2.87 4.41
C TYR A 48 -0.44 -1.86 5.32
N CYS A 49 -1.18 -0.94 5.94
CA CYS A 49 -0.64 0.03 6.88
C CYS A 49 0.04 -0.66 8.07
N LYS A 50 -0.63 -1.65 8.68
CA LYS A 50 -0.05 -2.46 9.76
C LYS A 50 1.20 -3.21 9.30
N ALA A 51 1.18 -3.81 8.11
CA ALA A 51 2.31 -4.53 7.56
C ALA A 51 3.50 -3.62 7.24
N LEU A 52 3.26 -2.36 6.85
CA LEU A 52 4.27 -1.39 6.47
C LEU A 52 4.61 -0.38 7.57
N LYS A 53 4.05 -0.52 8.77
CA LYS A 53 4.24 0.43 9.89
C LYS A 53 3.88 1.87 9.50
N VAL A 54 2.83 2.02 8.71
CA VAL A 54 2.27 3.30 8.28
C VAL A 54 1.03 3.59 9.12
N ASP A 55 0.86 4.84 9.54
CA ASP A 55 -0.39 5.27 10.17
C ASP A 55 -1.48 5.41 9.08
N PRO A 56 -2.60 4.67 9.16
CA PRO A 56 -3.68 4.77 8.17
C PRO A 56 -4.25 6.19 8.02
N HIS A 57 -4.20 7.03 9.05
CA HIS A 57 -4.69 8.42 8.94
C HIS A 57 -3.88 9.23 7.94
N GLN A 58 -2.55 9.05 7.90
CA GLN A 58 -1.69 9.70 6.92
C GLN A 58 -2.05 9.30 5.49
N VAL A 59 -2.53 8.06 5.30
CA VAL A 59 -2.99 7.58 3.99
C VAL A 59 -4.29 8.25 3.59
N ILE A 60 -5.22 8.43 4.53
CA ILE A 60 -6.47 9.15 4.29
C ILE A 60 -6.19 10.62 3.98
N ASP A 61 -5.32 11.29 4.74
CA ASP A 61 -4.95 12.69 4.50
C ASP A 61 -4.34 12.87 3.09
N LEU A 62 -3.46 11.95 2.69
CA LEU A 62 -2.87 11.96 1.34
C LEU A 62 -3.93 11.77 0.26
N LEU A 63 -4.91 10.88 0.47
CA LEU A 63 -5.99 10.66 -0.48
C LEU A 63 -6.88 11.91 -0.62
N VAL A 64 -7.21 12.57 0.49
CA VAL A 64 -8.00 13.81 0.50
C VAL A 64 -7.24 14.95 -0.20
N GLN A 65 -5.93 15.04 -0.02
CA GLN A 65 -5.10 16.02 -0.73
C GLN A 65 -5.08 15.77 -2.24
N LEU A 66 -4.88 14.53 -2.67
CA LEU A 66 -4.88 14.16 -4.08
C LEU A 66 -6.23 14.38 -4.75
N ASP A 67 -7.34 14.20 -4.02
CA ASP A 67 -8.68 14.48 -4.55
C ASP A 67 -8.84 15.98 -4.86
N LYS A 68 -8.42 16.86 -3.94
CA LYS A 68 -8.47 18.32 -4.12
C LYS A 68 -7.67 18.85 -5.31
N GLU A 69 -6.58 18.18 -5.69
CA GLU A 69 -5.76 18.57 -6.85
C GLU A 69 -6.37 18.16 -8.21
N ASN A 70 -7.38 17.28 -8.20
CA ASN A 70 -8.08 16.83 -9.41
C ASN A 70 -9.39 17.59 -9.68
N PHE A 71 -9.69 18.63 -8.88
CA PHE A 71 -10.78 19.59 -9.06
C PHE A 71 -10.21 21.01 -9.26
#